data_AF-A0A177BB22-F1
#
_entry.id   AF-A0A177BB22-F1
#
_cell.length_a   1.000
_cell.length_b   1.000
_cell.length_c   1.000
_cell.angle_alpha   90.00
_cell.angle_beta   90.00
_cell.angle_gamma   90.00
#
_symmetry.space_group_name_H-M   'P 1'
#
loop_
_entity.id
_entity.type
_entity.pdbx_description
1 polymer ?
#
loop_
_entity_poly.entity_id
_entity_poly.type
_entity_poly.pdbx_seq_one_letter_code
_entity_poly.pdbx_strand_id
1 'polypeptide(L)'
;MDVSIYDYICEHKHTKPQLGLTNQLKDIKSNLFNEGTDSSSAITKAFEVFIMEKRIYCFFHIIKAITKHTSFCVIPKCDRIELRRDINFLQISSSIDIYNVAKNLFLTKWNQYTKFCQYFIKQWICKSWYESAVLNIPSTNNSLEATNDVIKRPMTFRERIPLNQFFSVIYKDILSIWSLDRKQYLQYSSNSRLETKEWTNAYSWAKENQLVRKKTLTNDVT
;
A
#
# COMPACT_ATOMS: atom_id res chain seq x y z
N MET A 1 -24.59 -9.24 -14.24
CA MET A 1 -24.39 -8.15 -13.26
C MET A 1 -22.89 -7.98 -13.12
N ASP A 2 -22.32 -6.96 -13.75
CA ASP A 2 -20.89 -6.67 -13.67
C ASP A 2 -20.60 -5.95 -12.35
N VAL A 3 -20.20 -6.72 -11.34
CA VAL A 3 -19.66 -6.17 -10.09
C VAL A 3 -18.28 -5.62 -10.41
N SER A 4 -18.09 -4.30 -10.29
CA SER A 4 -16.78 -3.71 -10.53
C SER A 4 -15.83 -4.09 -9.38
N ILE A 5 -14.53 -4.17 -9.68
CA ILE A 5 -13.47 -4.42 -8.67
C ILE A 5 -13.56 -3.43 -7.52
N TYR A 6 -13.95 -2.19 -7.83
CA TYR A 6 -14.14 -1.13 -6.84
C TYR A 6 -15.28 -1.43 -5.87
N ASP A 7 -16.44 -1.82 -6.38
CA ASP A 7 -17.64 -2.08 -5.57
C ASP A 7 -17.38 -3.24 -4.60
N TYR A 8 -16.75 -4.31 -5.10
CA TYR A 8 -16.41 -5.47 -4.27
C TYR A 8 -15.43 -5.13 -3.13
N ILE A 9 -14.38 -4.35 -3.41
CA ILE A 9 -13.39 -3.97 -2.38
C ILE A 9 -14.01 -2.99 -1.37
N CYS A 10 -14.83 -2.05 -1.82
CA CYS A 10 -15.48 -1.07 -0.95
C CYS A 10 -16.48 -1.71 0.02
N GLU A 11 -17.26 -2.68 -0.44
CA GLU A 11 -18.22 -3.42 0.41
C GLU A 11 -17.54 -4.19 1.56
N HIS A 12 -16.29 -4.63 1.37
CA HIS A 12 -15.58 -5.50 2.30
C HIS A 12 -14.47 -4.80 3.11
N LYS A 13 -14.40 -3.46 3.08
CA LYS A 13 -13.43 -2.67 3.87
C LYS A 13 -13.74 -2.61 5.38
N HIS A 14 -14.92 -3.06 5.83
CA HIS A 14 -15.42 -2.84 7.19
C HIS A 14 -15.32 -4.03 8.16
N THR A 15 -14.79 -5.17 7.73
CA THR A 15 -14.51 -6.32 8.62
C THR A 15 -13.14 -6.14 9.28
N LYS A 16 -13.08 -5.38 10.38
CA LYS A 16 -11.89 -5.38 11.26
C LYS A 16 -11.77 -6.74 11.95
N PRO A 17 -10.61 -7.42 11.89
CA PRO A 17 -10.34 -8.52 12.79
C PRO A 17 -10.17 -7.98 14.21
N GLN A 18 -10.92 -8.51 15.17
CA GLN A 18 -10.66 -8.27 16.59
C GLN A 18 -9.35 -8.98 16.98
N LEU A 19 -8.23 -8.24 17.06
CA LEU A 19 -6.97 -8.78 17.56
C LEU A 19 -6.91 -8.67 19.10
N GLY A 20 -6.91 -9.82 19.78
CA GLY A 20 -6.59 -9.92 21.21
C GLY A 20 -5.10 -9.66 21.48
N LEU A 21 -4.80 -9.10 22.66
CA LEU A 21 -3.46 -8.66 23.10
C LEU A 21 -2.35 -9.71 22.95
N THR A 22 -2.66 -11.00 22.97
CA THR A 22 -1.68 -12.10 22.90
C THR A 22 -1.07 -12.28 21.51
N ASN A 23 -1.70 -11.77 20.44
CA ASN A 23 -1.17 -11.88 19.08
C ASN A 23 -0.10 -10.83 18.76
N GLN A 24 -0.06 -9.71 19.49
CA GLN A 24 0.88 -8.61 19.23
C GLN A 24 2.34 -9.02 19.39
N LEU A 25 2.67 -9.88 20.36
CA LEU A 25 4.05 -10.31 20.61
C LEU A 25 4.59 -11.33 19.60
N LYS A 26 3.71 -12.12 18.96
CA LYS A 26 4.09 -13.02 17.86
C LYS A 26 4.26 -12.24 16.55
N ASP A 27 3.39 -11.27 16.28
CA ASP A 27 3.45 -10.43 15.09
C ASP A 27 4.68 -9.50 15.06
N ILE A 28 5.16 -9.04 16.21
CA ILE A 28 6.39 -8.22 16.26
C ILE A 28 7.61 -9.01 15.79
N LYS A 29 7.72 -10.30 16.13
CA LYS A 29 8.84 -11.17 15.71
C LYS A 29 8.81 -11.51 14.22
N SER A 30 7.64 -11.72 13.61
CA SER A 30 7.53 -11.98 12.17
C SER A 30 7.70 -10.72 11.32
N ASN A 31 7.36 -9.54 11.84
CA ASN A 31 7.45 -8.27 11.11
C ASN A 31 8.86 -7.67 11.07
N LEU A 32 9.77 -8.14 11.94
CA LEU A 32 11.18 -7.72 11.97
C LEU A 32 11.98 -8.14 10.72
N PHE A 33 11.45 -9.05 9.88
CA PHE A 33 12.15 -9.62 8.73
C PHE A 33 11.47 -9.37 7.38
N ASN A 34 10.55 -8.42 7.30
CA ASN A 34 9.83 -8.13 6.06
C ASN A 34 10.29 -6.78 5.49
N GLU A 35 11.19 -6.81 4.51
CA GLU A 35 11.68 -5.60 3.83
C GLU A 35 10.97 -5.37 2.49
N GLY A 36 10.50 -4.14 2.28
CA GLY A 36 10.00 -3.67 1.00
C GLY A 36 11.15 -3.24 0.11
N THR A 37 11.52 -4.06 -0.87
CA THR A 37 12.70 -3.79 -1.71
C THR A 37 12.32 -3.47 -3.16
N ASP A 38 13.29 -2.96 -3.93
CA ASP A 38 13.16 -3.01 -5.38
C ASP A 38 13.15 -4.47 -5.88
N SER A 39 12.93 -4.67 -7.18
CA SER A 39 12.91 -6.01 -7.81
C SER A 39 14.28 -6.46 -8.33
N SER A 40 15.38 -5.87 -7.85
CA SER A 40 16.75 -6.18 -8.29
C SER A 40 17.14 -7.63 -8.00
N SER A 41 17.94 -8.20 -8.91
CA SER A 41 18.51 -9.54 -8.80
C SER A 41 19.55 -9.66 -7.68
N ALA A 42 20.29 -8.57 -7.40
CA ALA A 42 21.24 -8.52 -6.30
C ALA A 42 20.53 -8.69 -4.95
N ILE A 43 19.38 -8.04 -4.79
CA ILE A 43 18.55 -8.19 -3.60
C ILE A 43 17.96 -9.59 -3.53
N THR A 44 17.51 -10.18 -4.64
CA THR A 44 17.04 -11.57 -4.65
C THR A 44 18.08 -12.53 -4.06
N LYS A 45 19.34 -12.40 -4.48
CA LYS A 45 20.44 -13.22 -3.97
C LYS A 45 20.74 -12.95 -2.50
N ALA A 46 20.62 -11.70 -2.05
CA ALA A 46 20.80 -11.37 -0.64
C ALA A 46 19.75 -12.07 0.25
N PHE A 47 18.49 -12.17 -0.19
CA PHE A 47 17.45 -12.88 0.56
C PHE A 47 17.74 -14.38 0.75
N GLU A 48 18.46 -15.00 -0.19
CA GLU A 48 18.93 -16.39 -0.05
C GLU A 48 19.95 -16.55 1.08
N VAL A 49 20.75 -15.50 1.33
CA VAL A 49 21.77 -15.46 2.39
C VAL A 49 21.16 -15.18 3.76
N PHE A 50 20.19 -14.26 3.83
CA PHE A 50 19.59 -13.82 5.10
C PHE A 50 18.43 -14.69 5.60
N ILE A 51 18.09 -15.79 4.91
CA ILE A 51 17.01 -16.74 5.29
C ILE A 51 15.70 -15.98 5.60
N MET A 52 15.35 -14.99 4.78
CA MET A 52 14.13 -14.23 4.95
C MET A 52 12.95 -15.01 4.36
N GLU A 53 11.92 -15.29 5.16
CA GLU A 53 10.79 -16.12 4.75
C GLU A 53 9.95 -15.50 3.63
N LYS A 54 9.88 -14.17 3.56
CA LYS A 54 9.00 -13.49 2.61
C LYS A 54 9.59 -12.17 2.12
N ARG A 55 9.79 -12.08 0.80
CA ARG A 55 10.14 -10.81 0.14
C ARG A 55 8.90 -10.02 -0.18
N ILE A 56 8.91 -8.75 0.22
CA ILE A 56 7.88 -7.79 -0.18
C ILE A 56 8.45 -6.88 -1.25
N TYR A 57 7.66 -6.71 -2.31
CA TYR A 57 8.04 -5.84 -3.41
C TYR A 57 7.43 -4.46 -3.18
N CYS A 58 8.27 -3.44 -3.26
CA CYS A 58 7.84 -2.05 -3.16
C CYS A 58 6.84 -1.72 -4.30
N PHE A 59 5.62 -1.34 -3.94
CA PHE A 59 4.55 -1.07 -4.90
C PHE A 59 4.90 0.02 -5.91
N PHE A 60 5.62 1.07 -5.48
CA PHE A 60 6.08 2.13 -6.38
C PHE A 60 6.93 1.59 -7.53
N HIS A 61 7.88 0.70 -7.22
CA HIS A 61 8.74 0.09 -8.24
C HIS A 61 7.95 -0.80 -9.19
N ILE A 62 6.93 -1.51 -8.67
CA ILE A 62 6.03 -2.33 -9.48
C ILE A 62 5.23 -1.45 -10.45
N ILE A 63 4.59 -0.39 -9.96
CA ILE A 63 3.83 0.53 -10.81
C ILE A 63 4.72 1.20 -11.85
N LYS A 64 5.97 1.56 -11.51
CA LYS A 64 6.94 2.09 -12.47
C LYS A 64 7.29 1.07 -13.55
N ALA A 65 7.55 -0.18 -13.18
CA ALA A 65 7.84 -1.26 -14.12
C ALA A 65 6.64 -1.57 -15.03
N ILE A 66 5.43 -1.64 -14.47
CA ILE A 66 4.19 -1.87 -15.20
C ILE A 66 3.92 -0.72 -16.17
N THR A 67 4.03 0.54 -15.72
CA THR A 67 3.81 1.72 -16.58
C THR A 67 4.76 1.71 -17.77
N LYS A 68 6.03 1.33 -17.56
CA LYS A 68 7.00 1.15 -18.64
C LYS A 68 6.59 0.01 -19.59
N HIS A 69 6.08 -1.10 -19.06
CA HIS A 69 5.65 -2.23 -19.90
C HIS A 69 4.38 -1.91 -20.70
N THR A 70 3.39 -1.23 -20.11
CA THR A 70 2.13 -0.88 -20.79
C THR A 70 2.35 0.13 -21.92
N SER A 71 3.40 0.97 -21.85
CA SER A 71 3.80 1.78 -23.01
C SER A 71 4.30 0.96 -24.21
N PHE A 72 4.89 -0.23 -23.98
CA PHE A 72 5.34 -1.11 -25.06
C PHE A 72 4.23 -2.00 -25.64
N CYS A 73 3.19 -2.31 -24.86
CA CYS A 73 2.10 -3.19 -25.27
C CYS A 73 1.03 -2.53 -26.17
N VAL A 74 1.24 -1.31 -26.65
CA VAL A 74 0.27 -0.55 -27.49
C VAL A 74 -1.10 -0.42 -26.82
N ILE A 75 -1.14 -0.26 -25.49
CA ILE A 75 -2.39 -0.04 -24.75
C ILE A 75 -2.78 1.46 -24.89
N PRO A 76 -4.03 1.78 -25.26
CA PRO A 76 -4.53 3.15 -25.34
C PRO A 76 -4.34 3.93 -24.04
N LYS A 77 -4.19 5.26 -24.15
CA LYS A 77 -3.91 6.12 -22.99
C LYS A 77 -5.02 6.07 -21.94
N CYS A 78 -6.29 6.05 -22.35
CA CYS A 78 -7.45 5.92 -21.46
C CYS A 78 -7.38 4.62 -20.66
N ASP A 79 -7.19 3.49 -21.34
CA ASP A 79 -7.11 2.17 -20.76
C ASP A 79 -5.91 2.04 -19.82
N ARG A 80 -4.76 2.67 -20.14
CA ARG A 80 -3.61 2.69 -19.21
C ARG A 80 -3.93 3.39 -17.89
N ILE A 81 -4.76 4.44 -17.90
CA ILE A 81 -5.16 5.15 -16.69
C ILE A 81 -6.09 4.26 -15.86
N GLU A 82 -7.06 3.63 -16.50
CA GLU A 82 -8.01 2.74 -15.84
C GLU A 82 -7.34 1.46 -15.33
N LEU A 83 -6.48 0.84 -16.12
CA LEU A 83 -5.66 -0.32 -15.73
C LEU A 83 -4.80 0.00 -14.51
N ARG A 84 -4.19 1.19 -14.46
CA ARG A 84 -3.43 1.64 -13.29
C ARG A 84 -4.34 1.80 -12.07
N ARG A 85 -5.54 2.34 -12.24
CA ARG A 85 -6.53 2.46 -11.16
C ARG A 85 -6.92 1.08 -10.61
N ASP A 86 -7.16 0.11 -11.48
CA ASP A 86 -7.50 -1.26 -11.06
C ASP A 86 -6.34 -1.96 -10.36
N ILE A 87 -5.09 -1.73 -10.77
CA ILE A 87 -3.92 -2.24 -10.04
C ILE A 87 -3.81 -1.61 -8.66
N ASN A 88 -4.11 -0.32 -8.52
CA ASN A 88 -4.15 0.31 -7.19
C ASN A 88 -5.24 -0.33 -6.32
N PHE A 89 -6.38 -0.73 -6.89
CA PHE A 89 -7.41 -1.46 -6.15
C PHE A 89 -6.92 -2.84 -5.71
N LEU A 90 -6.22 -3.58 -6.58
CA LEU A 90 -5.58 -4.84 -6.17
C LEU A 90 -4.62 -4.63 -5.00
N GLN A 91 -3.85 -3.54 -5.02
CA GLN A 91 -2.86 -3.24 -3.99
C GLN A 91 -3.49 -3.05 -2.61
N ILE A 92 -4.61 -2.34 -2.51
CA ILE A 92 -5.30 -2.04 -1.25
C ILE A 92 -6.24 -3.15 -0.76
N SER A 93 -6.13 -4.37 -1.33
CA SER A 93 -6.98 -5.49 -0.93
C SER A 93 -6.77 -5.84 0.54
N SER A 94 -7.85 -5.80 1.33
CA SER A 94 -7.82 -5.97 2.79
C SER A 94 -7.61 -7.42 3.25
N SER A 95 -7.82 -8.41 2.39
CA SER A 95 -7.54 -9.82 2.66
C SER A 95 -7.04 -10.56 1.42
N ILE A 96 -6.44 -11.72 1.63
CA ILE A 96 -6.00 -12.62 0.56
C ILE A 96 -7.17 -13.13 -0.30
N ASP A 97 -8.33 -13.36 0.33
CA ASP A 97 -9.54 -13.82 -0.38
C ASP A 97 -10.06 -12.74 -1.31
N ILE A 98 -10.12 -11.50 -0.81
CA ILE A 98 -10.53 -10.33 -1.61
C ILE A 98 -9.53 -10.10 -2.73
N TYR A 99 -8.22 -10.22 -2.45
CA TYR A 99 -7.18 -10.12 -3.46
C TYR A 99 -7.36 -11.18 -4.56
N ASN A 100 -7.65 -12.43 -4.21
CA ASN A 100 -7.84 -13.51 -5.17
C ASN A 100 -9.06 -13.30 -6.07
N VAL A 101 -10.18 -12.84 -5.51
CA VAL A 101 -11.38 -12.49 -6.29
C VAL A 101 -11.11 -11.29 -7.20
N ALA A 102 -10.57 -10.20 -6.64
CA ALA A 102 -10.25 -8.99 -7.39
C ALA A 102 -9.23 -9.26 -8.51
N LYS A 103 -8.23 -10.12 -8.26
CA LYS A 103 -7.27 -10.59 -9.27
C LYS A 103 -7.97 -11.28 -10.43
N ASN A 104 -8.90 -12.18 -10.16
CA ASN A 104 -9.61 -12.90 -11.22
C ASN A 104 -10.46 -11.95 -12.05
N LEU A 105 -11.19 -11.03 -11.39
CA LEU A 105 -11.93 -9.97 -12.08
C LEU A 105 -11.03 -9.07 -12.93
N PHE A 106 -9.86 -8.71 -12.42
CA PHE A 106 -8.85 -7.94 -13.15
C PHE A 106 -8.39 -8.65 -14.42
N LEU A 107 -8.04 -9.93 -14.32
CA LEU A 107 -7.59 -10.72 -15.47
C LEU A 107 -8.69 -10.92 -16.51
N THR A 108 -9.95 -11.08 -16.07
CA THR A 108 -11.10 -11.15 -16.96
C THR A 108 -11.32 -9.83 -17.68
N LYS A 109 -11.32 -8.70 -16.97
CA LYS A 109 -11.55 -7.36 -17.54
C LYS A 109 -10.52 -6.99 -18.60
N TRP A 110 -9.24 -7.27 -18.33
CA TRP A 110 -8.14 -6.85 -19.20
C TRP A 110 -7.69 -7.92 -20.21
N ASN A 111 -8.46 -9.01 -20.36
CA ASN A 111 -8.10 -10.18 -21.18
C ASN A 111 -7.78 -9.85 -22.65
N GLN A 112 -8.37 -8.79 -23.19
CA GLN A 112 -8.11 -8.27 -24.53
C GLN A 112 -6.65 -7.87 -24.75
N TYR A 113 -5.93 -7.47 -23.69
CA TYR A 113 -4.51 -7.16 -23.72
C TYR A 113 -3.67 -8.37 -23.33
N THR A 114 -3.77 -9.45 -24.11
CA THR A 114 -3.14 -10.76 -23.85
C THR A 114 -1.64 -10.68 -23.50
N LYS A 115 -0.85 -9.92 -24.26
CA LYS A 115 0.58 -9.71 -24.00
C LYS A 115 0.84 -9.09 -22.62
N PHE A 116 0.01 -8.13 -22.22
CA PHE A 116 0.10 -7.52 -20.91
C PHE A 116 -0.32 -8.50 -19.81
N CYS A 117 -1.44 -9.21 -19.96
CA CYS A 117 -1.90 -10.19 -18.98
C CYS A 117 -0.88 -11.31 -18.75
N GLN A 118 -0.27 -11.84 -19.82
CA GLN A 118 0.80 -12.83 -19.73
C GLN A 118 2.01 -12.30 -18.95
N TYR A 119 2.45 -11.07 -19.25
CA TYR A 119 3.50 -10.40 -18.49
C TYR A 119 3.11 -10.23 -17.02
N PHE A 120 1.89 -9.75 -16.75
CA PHE A 120 1.43 -9.43 -15.40
C PHE A 120 1.31 -10.68 -14.53
N ILE A 121 0.74 -11.77 -15.08
CA ILE A 121 0.67 -13.07 -14.42
C ILE A 121 2.06 -13.59 -14.09
N LYS A 122 2.94 -13.64 -15.10
CA LYS A 122 4.30 -14.17 -14.94
C LYS A 122 5.12 -13.37 -13.92
N GLN A 123 4.98 -12.05 -13.92
CA GLN A 123 5.87 -11.17 -13.16
C GLN A 123 5.34 -10.76 -11.80
N TRP A 124 4.03 -10.58 -11.62
CA TRP A 124 3.50 -9.86 -10.47
C TRP A 124 2.49 -10.64 -9.64
N ILE A 125 1.75 -11.58 -10.23
CA ILE A 125 0.68 -12.29 -9.50
C ILE A 125 1.22 -13.14 -8.33
N CYS A 126 2.35 -13.80 -8.50
CA CYS A 126 2.94 -14.64 -7.45
C CYS A 126 3.77 -13.84 -6.42
N LYS A 127 3.82 -12.51 -6.52
CA LYS A 127 4.66 -11.66 -5.66
C LYS A 127 3.84 -10.99 -4.56
N SER A 128 4.49 -10.73 -3.43
CA SER A 128 3.88 -10.05 -2.27
C SER A 128 4.02 -8.54 -2.40
N TRP A 129 2.99 -7.85 -2.90
CA TRP A 129 3.00 -6.39 -3.10
C TRP A 129 1.69 -5.67 -2.74
N TYR A 130 0.68 -6.41 -2.31
CA TYR A 130 -0.60 -5.91 -1.83
C TYR A 130 -0.60 -5.81 -0.31
N GLU A 131 -1.44 -4.96 0.28
CA GLU A 131 -1.42 -4.63 1.72
C GLU A 131 -1.66 -5.84 2.62
N SER A 132 -2.59 -6.72 2.24
CA SER A 132 -2.84 -7.95 3.00
C SER A 132 -1.74 -9.01 2.84
N ALA A 133 -0.70 -8.77 2.04
CA ALA A 133 0.41 -9.70 1.94
C ALA A 133 1.23 -9.75 3.24
N VAL A 134 1.41 -8.60 3.89
CA VAL A 134 2.04 -8.47 5.22
C VAL A 134 1.44 -7.27 5.95
N LEU A 135 0.98 -7.50 7.18
CA LEU A 135 0.37 -6.48 8.01
C LEU A 135 1.39 -5.45 8.50
N ASN A 136 0.93 -4.22 8.73
CA ASN A 136 1.71 -3.13 9.35
C ASN A 136 2.90 -2.62 8.54
N ILE A 137 2.93 -2.84 7.23
CA ILE A 137 3.96 -2.28 6.34
C ILE A 137 3.36 -1.14 5.53
N PRO A 138 4.06 0.01 5.40
CA PRO A 138 3.56 1.12 4.64
C PRO A 138 3.41 0.74 3.16
N SER A 139 2.21 0.96 2.63
CA SER A 139 1.88 0.78 1.21
C SER A 139 2.44 1.88 0.31
N THR A 140 2.84 3.00 0.89
CA THR A 140 3.37 4.16 0.18
C THR A 140 4.89 4.23 0.33
N ASN A 141 5.58 4.66 -0.72
CA ASN A 141 7.01 4.93 -0.69
C ASN A 141 7.33 6.36 -0.24
N ASN A 142 6.34 7.11 0.28
CA ASN A 142 6.48 8.53 0.59
C ASN A 142 7.63 8.79 1.58
N SER A 143 7.81 7.93 2.57
CA SER A 143 8.90 8.04 3.55
C SER A 143 10.29 7.86 2.91
N LEU A 144 10.42 6.89 2.00
CA LEU A 144 11.67 6.63 1.28
C LEU A 144 11.99 7.76 0.29
N GLU A 145 11.00 8.24 -0.47
CA GLU A 145 11.23 9.35 -1.40
C GLU A 145 11.50 10.66 -0.67
N ALA A 146 10.80 10.94 0.43
CA ALA A 146 11.08 12.11 1.26
C ALA A 146 12.52 12.06 1.83
N THR A 147 12.94 10.89 2.32
CA THR A 147 14.32 10.67 2.78
C THR A 147 15.33 10.88 1.66
N ASN A 148 15.07 10.31 0.48
CA ASN A 148 15.92 10.50 -0.70
C ASN A 148 16.01 11.97 -1.10
N ASP A 149 14.92 12.73 -1.03
CA ASP A 149 14.89 14.14 -1.34
C ASP A 149 15.68 14.97 -0.31
N VAL A 150 15.62 14.65 0.98
CA VAL A 150 16.45 15.27 2.03
C VAL A 150 17.93 15.00 1.78
N ILE A 151 18.30 13.76 1.48
CA ILE A 151 19.69 13.42 1.16
C ILE A 151 20.15 14.22 -0.07
N LYS A 152 19.35 14.19 -1.14
CA LYS A 152 19.76 14.76 -2.42
C LYS A 152 19.76 16.29 -2.45
N ARG A 153 18.80 16.97 -1.81
CA ARG A 153 18.63 18.42 -1.99
C ARG A 153 19.40 19.22 -0.93
N PRO A 154 18.98 19.25 0.36
CA PRO A 154 19.67 20.05 1.36
C PRO A 154 21.00 19.46 1.82
N MET A 155 21.18 18.12 1.78
CA MET A 155 22.35 17.50 2.41
C MET A 155 23.54 17.32 1.48
N THR A 156 23.31 16.90 0.23
CA THR A 156 24.40 16.70 -0.74
C THR A 156 24.33 17.62 -1.96
N PHE A 157 23.31 18.47 -2.07
CA PHE A 157 23.09 19.34 -3.24
C PHE A 157 23.15 18.62 -4.60
N ARG A 158 22.81 17.31 -4.61
CA ARG A 158 22.90 16.37 -5.73
C ARG A 158 24.32 16.15 -6.26
N GLU A 159 25.33 16.58 -5.51
CA GLU A 159 26.72 16.34 -5.83
C GLU A 159 27.14 14.91 -5.46
N ARG A 160 28.12 14.39 -6.21
CA ARG A 160 28.75 13.12 -5.87
C ARG A 160 29.83 13.39 -4.84
N ILE A 161 29.60 12.94 -3.62
CA ILE A 161 30.58 13.07 -2.54
C ILE A 161 31.28 11.73 -2.25
N PRO A 162 32.55 11.76 -1.82
CA PRO A 162 33.27 10.59 -1.31
C PRO A 162 32.49 9.87 -0.20
N LEU A 163 32.57 8.54 -0.17
CA LEU A 163 31.78 7.70 0.73
C LEU A 163 31.99 8.03 2.22
N ASN A 164 33.23 8.34 2.62
CA ASN A 164 33.54 8.76 3.99
C ASN A 164 32.87 10.09 4.38
N GLN A 165 32.79 11.03 3.44
CA GLN A 165 32.07 12.28 3.64
C GLN A 165 30.57 12.05 3.67
N PHE A 166 30.05 11.16 2.83
CA PHE A 166 28.63 10.77 2.86
C PHE A 166 28.23 10.20 4.22
N PHE A 167 29.01 9.29 4.80
CA PHE A 167 28.71 8.79 6.15
C PHE A 167 28.71 9.92 7.18
N SER A 168 29.64 10.86 7.07
CA SER A 168 29.66 12.02 7.97
C SER A 168 28.36 12.82 7.89
N VAL A 169 27.85 13.08 6.68
CA VAL A 169 26.56 13.76 6.45
C VAL A 169 25.39 12.98 7.04
N ILE A 170 25.32 11.66 6.80
CA ILE A 170 24.25 10.82 7.36
C ILE A 170 24.25 10.87 8.88
N TYR A 171 25.40 10.69 9.53
CA TYR A 171 25.48 10.64 10.99
C TYR A 171 25.27 12.00 11.64
N LYS A 172 26.00 13.03 11.18
CA LYS A 172 26.05 14.34 11.86
C LYS A 172 24.87 15.23 11.51
N ASP A 173 24.38 15.15 10.29
CA ASP A 173 23.38 16.10 9.81
C ASP A 173 22.00 15.45 9.75
N ILE A 174 21.86 14.24 9.22
CA ILE A 174 20.52 13.62 9.09
C ILE A 174 20.07 12.96 10.40
N LEU A 175 20.83 11.97 10.88
CA LEU A 175 20.43 11.17 12.05
C LEU A 175 20.41 12.00 13.33
N SER A 176 21.38 12.91 13.48
CA SER A 176 21.42 13.83 14.61
C SER A 176 20.16 14.71 14.67
N ILE A 177 19.78 15.36 13.55
CA ILE A 177 18.56 16.19 13.49
C ILE A 177 17.32 15.36 13.79
N TRP A 178 17.15 14.20 13.14
CA TRP A 178 15.96 13.36 13.36
C TRP A 178 15.86 12.77 14.77
N SER A 179 16.99 12.59 15.45
CA SER A 179 17.06 12.04 16.80
C SER A 179 16.92 13.10 17.88
N LEU A 180 17.52 14.28 17.68
CA LEU A 180 17.66 15.31 18.71
C LEU A 180 16.71 16.50 18.53
N ASP A 181 16.35 16.82 17.29
CA ASP A 181 15.56 18.01 16.94
C ASP A 181 14.04 17.77 16.99
N ARG A 182 13.63 16.65 17.60
CA ARG A 182 12.22 16.29 17.84
C ARG A 182 11.52 17.17 18.89
N LYS A 183 12.07 18.33 19.23
CA LYS A 183 11.76 19.09 20.44
C LYS A 183 10.73 20.23 20.31
N GLN A 184 10.13 20.53 19.15
CA GLN A 184 9.23 21.72 19.08
C GLN A 184 7.87 21.58 18.38
N TYR A 185 7.56 20.51 17.62
CA TYR A 185 6.36 20.54 16.75
C TYR A 185 5.26 19.52 17.06
N LEU A 186 5.42 18.68 18.07
CA LEU A 186 4.38 17.72 18.49
C LEU A 186 4.15 17.83 19.98
N GLN A 187 3.60 18.96 20.43
CA GLN A 187 2.72 18.90 21.59
C GLN A 187 1.49 18.11 21.14
N TYR A 188 1.52 16.80 21.37
CA TYR A 188 0.30 16.01 21.30
C TYR A 188 -0.66 16.63 22.32
N SER A 189 -1.74 17.25 21.84
CA SER A 189 -2.81 17.68 22.72
C SER A 189 -3.33 16.44 23.42
N SER A 190 -3.11 16.34 24.73
CA SER A 190 -3.68 15.28 25.56
C SER A 190 -5.20 15.33 25.60
N ASN A 191 -5.78 16.44 25.13
CA ASN A 191 -7.21 16.64 25.02
C ASN A 191 -7.57 16.75 23.53
N SER A 192 -8.03 15.66 22.92
CA SER A 192 -8.77 15.76 21.65
C SER A 192 -10.06 16.52 21.94
N ARG A 193 -10.12 17.81 21.61
CA ARG A 193 -11.33 18.60 21.75
C ARG A 193 -12.16 18.35 20.50
N LEU A 194 -13.15 17.46 20.60
CA LEU A 194 -14.08 17.20 19.50
C LEU A 194 -14.74 18.51 19.09
N GLU A 195 -14.57 18.91 17.85
CA GLU A 195 -15.20 20.11 17.32
C GLU A 195 -16.68 19.85 17.04
N THR A 196 -17.52 20.88 17.15
CA THR A 196 -18.95 20.79 16.82
C THR A 196 -19.17 20.26 15.40
N LYS A 197 -18.26 20.57 14.47
CA LYS A 197 -18.30 20.04 13.10
C LYS A 197 -18.18 18.52 13.05
N GLU A 198 -17.32 17.94 13.87
CA GLU A 198 -17.14 16.49 13.94
C GLU A 198 -18.39 15.81 14.53
N TRP A 199 -19.01 16.42 15.55
CA TRP A 199 -20.31 15.99 16.08
C TRP A 199 -21.42 16.05 15.04
N THR A 200 -21.52 17.15 14.28
CA THR A 200 -22.50 17.30 13.21
C THR A 200 -22.29 16.25 12.12
N ASN A 201 -21.04 15.99 11.72
CA ASN A 201 -20.72 14.97 10.73
C ASN A 201 -21.09 13.57 11.22
N ALA A 202 -20.76 13.23 12.47
CA ALA A 202 -21.11 11.95 13.07
C ALA A 202 -22.63 11.76 13.18
N TYR A 203 -23.36 12.80 13.56
CA TYR A 203 -24.82 12.80 13.65
C TYR A 203 -25.48 12.62 12.27
N SER A 204 -25.05 13.38 11.26
CA SER A 204 -25.54 13.25 9.88
C SER A 204 -25.29 11.85 9.34
N TRP A 205 -24.09 11.31 9.54
CA TRP A 205 -23.75 9.94 9.16
C TRP A 205 -24.66 8.91 9.85
N ALA A 206 -24.89 9.05 11.16
CA ALA A 206 -25.75 8.14 11.91
C ALA A 206 -27.21 8.20 11.41
N LYS A 207 -27.71 9.40 11.10
CA LYS A 207 -29.06 9.61 10.57
C LYS A 207 -29.25 9.01 9.18
N GLU A 208 -28.28 9.18 8.29
CA GLU A 208 -28.31 8.62 6.92
C GLU A 208 -28.26 7.09 6.93
N ASN A 209 -27.46 6.49 7.82
CA ASN A 209 -27.33 5.03 7.91
C ASN A 209 -28.50 4.32 8.61
N GLN A 210 -29.37 5.05 9.32
CA GLN A 210 -30.61 4.49 9.86
C GLN A 210 -31.67 4.25 8.76
N LEU A 211 -31.61 4.98 7.64
CA LEU A 211 -32.56 4.83 6.54
C LEU A 211 -32.24 3.62 5.65
N VAL A 212 -30.99 3.17 5.59
CA VAL A 212 -30.55 2.06 4.72
C VAL A 212 -30.87 0.66 5.32
N ARG A 213 -31.26 0.58 6.61
CA ARG A 213 -31.55 -0.70 7.31
C ARG A 213 -33.02 -0.98 7.59
N LYS A 214 -33.95 -0.44 6.82
CA LYS A 214 -35.32 -0.98 6.72
C LYS A 214 -35.53 -1.63 5.36
N LYS A 215 -34.88 -2.78 5.15
CA LYS A 215 -35.33 -3.72 4.12
C LYS A 215 -36.60 -4.37 4.69
N THR A 216 -37.75 -3.85 4.29
CA THR A 216 -39.04 -4.48 4.55
C THR A 216 -38.95 -5.91 4.02
N LEU A 217 -38.98 -6.89 4.91
CA LEU A 217 -39.31 -8.27 4.54
C LEU A 217 -40.78 -8.25 4.15
N THR A 218 -41.08 -8.06 2.87
CA THR A 218 -42.38 -8.44 2.32
C THR A 218 -42.41 -9.96 2.34
N ASN A 219 -43.13 -10.51 3.32
CA ASN A 219 -43.56 -11.90 3.31
C ASN A 219 -44.61 -12.05 2.21
N ASP A 220 -44.17 -12.29 0.98
CA ASP A 220 -45.03 -12.92 -0.01
C ASP A 220 -44.87 -14.44 0.14
N VAL A 221 -45.73 -15.01 0.96
CA VAL A 221 -46.08 -16.43 0.89
C VAL A 221 -47.59 -16.52 0.75
N THR A 222 -47.97 -17.08 -0.41
CA THR A 222 -49.29 -17.51 -0.93
C THR A 222 -50.31 -16.43 -1.24
#